data_AF-A0A4R5BSC4-F1
#
_entry.id   AF-A0A4R5BSC4-F1
#
_cell.length_a   1.000
_cell.length_b   1.000
_cell.length_c   1.000
_cell.angle_alpha   90.00
_cell.angle_beta   90.00
_cell.angle_gamma   90.00
#
_symmetry.space_group_name_H-M   'P 1'
#
loop_
_entity.id
_entity.type
_entity.pdbx_description
1 polymer ?
#
loop_
_entity_poly.entity_id
_entity_poly.type
_entity_poly.pdbx_seq_one_letter_code
_entity_poly.pdbx_strand_id
1 'polypeptide(L)'
;MAIAINGITPPAGPITGGTTHLISGTDLTTVTGVTVGGTTATSFVALSPTLMRVVTPAHAAGAVNVVLNPGAVTGTGIFTYEALTGDETLVSTLARKWRLDVNTGTVGVPVWTQVRAMGELKPQVEPNMEDDSDYDSDGWESETKTALKWTLEAKLLRKVGVTSGNYDPGQEKIRLASDQFGSAGTVQVRWYDRDGGPEAYIGFASVSWEPEGGETKDLDTVTAKLSGQGQRTTIANPAV
;
A
#
# COMPACT_ATOMS: atom_id res chain seq x y z
N MET A 1 16.24 -20.06 49.53
CA MET A 1 15.81 -19.95 48.12
C MET A 1 16.23 -18.55 47.65
N ALA A 2 16.55 -18.36 46.36
CA ALA A 2 17.09 -17.11 45.81
C ALA A 2 16.27 -16.62 44.60
N ILE A 3 16.18 -15.29 44.44
CA ILE A 3 15.51 -14.65 43.30
C ILE A 3 16.23 -15.03 42.00
N ALA A 4 15.46 -15.42 40.97
CA ALA A 4 15.97 -15.65 39.62
C ALA A 4 14.97 -15.16 38.56
N ILE A 5 15.48 -14.83 37.37
CA ILE A 5 14.69 -14.44 36.20
C ILE A 5 14.87 -15.48 35.11
N ASN A 6 13.76 -16.03 34.61
CA ASN A 6 13.75 -16.98 33.50
C ASN A 6 13.34 -16.30 32.17
N GLY A 7 12.53 -15.24 32.23
CA GLY A 7 12.14 -14.48 31.05
C GLY A 7 11.12 -13.40 31.34
N ILE A 8 10.81 -12.60 30.32
CA ILE A 8 9.75 -11.60 30.31
C ILE A 8 8.90 -11.76 29.05
N THR A 9 7.58 -11.63 29.16
CA THR A 9 6.64 -11.85 28.06
C THR A 9 5.49 -10.83 28.09
N PRO A 10 5.21 -10.13 26.98
CA PRO A 10 6.02 -10.04 25.76
C PRO A 10 7.44 -9.46 26.01
N PRO A 11 8.48 -9.85 25.26
CA PRO A 11 9.85 -9.36 25.46
C PRO A 11 10.13 -7.99 24.82
N ALA A 12 9.09 -7.30 24.35
CA ALA A 12 9.19 -5.97 23.74
C ALA A 12 7.94 -5.12 24.02
N GLY A 13 8.09 -3.81 23.96
CA GLY A 13 7.02 -2.83 24.13
C GLY A 13 7.43 -1.42 23.69
N PRO A 14 6.50 -0.46 23.62
CA PRO A 14 6.76 0.86 23.06
C PRO A 14 7.67 1.72 23.96
N ILE A 15 8.47 2.62 23.36
CA ILE A 15 9.30 3.64 24.06
C ILE A 15 8.53 4.51 25.07
N THR A 16 7.21 4.63 24.90
CA THR A 16 6.32 5.36 25.81
C THR A 16 6.08 4.62 27.13
N GLY A 17 6.41 3.32 27.22
CA GLY A 17 6.11 2.49 28.38
C GLY A 17 4.61 2.29 28.60
N GLY A 18 4.23 1.98 29.83
CA GLY A 18 2.82 1.82 30.25
C GLY A 18 2.19 0.49 29.85
N THR A 19 2.95 -0.40 29.22
CA THR A 19 2.49 -1.73 28.82
C THR A 19 2.77 -2.76 29.91
N THR A 20 1.87 -3.74 30.02
CA THR A 20 1.96 -4.81 31.02
C THR A 20 2.72 -6.00 30.45
N HIS A 21 3.68 -6.51 31.22
CA HIS A 21 4.47 -7.71 30.91
C HIS A 21 4.46 -8.67 32.09
N LEU A 22 4.78 -9.94 31.82
CA LEU A 22 4.92 -11.00 32.80
C LEU A 22 6.37 -11.42 32.90
N ILE A 23 6.94 -11.36 34.10
CA ILE A 23 8.26 -11.90 34.43
C ILE A 23 8.06 -13.29 35.04
N SER A 24 8.73 -14.29 34.48
CA SER A 24 8.83 -15.65 35.04
C SER A 24 10.15 -15.81 35.79
N GLY A 25 10.15 -16.57 36.89
CA GLY A 25 11.31 -16.66 37.78
C GLY A 25 11.14 -17.58 38.99
N THR A 26 11.94 -17.35 40.03
CA THR A 26 11.83 -17.97 41.35
C THR A 26 11.85 -16.93 42.46
N ASP A 27 11.20 -17.22 43.59
CA ASP A 27 11.08 -16.37 44.77
C ASP A 27 10.62 -14.92 44.51
N LEU A 28 9.78 -14.74 43.49
CA LEU A 28 9.32 -13.43 43.04
C LEU A 28 8.45 -12.70 44.08
N THR A 29 7.87 -13.41 45.04
CA THR A 29 7.11 -12.81 46.16
C THR A 29 7.97 -12.02 47.14
N THR A 30 9.30 -12.22 47.12
CA THR A 30 10.26 -11.48 47.97
C THR A 30 10.82 -10.23 47.31
N VAL A 31 10.46 -9.97 46.05
CA VAL A 31 10.93 -8.81 45.28
C VAL A 31 10.24 -7.55 45.77
N THR A 32 11.03 -6.53 46.09
CA THR A 32 10.58 -5.22 46.56
C THR A 32 10.93 -4.07 45.61
N GLY A 33 11.63 -4.34 44.51
CA GLY A 33 11.89 -3.35 43.47
C GLY A 33 12.18 -3.97 42.12
N VAL A 34 11.72 -3.32 41.05
CA VAL A 34 11.98 -3.71 39.66
C VAL A 34 12.43 -2.49 38.88
N THR A 35 13.54 -2.62 38.13
CA THR A 35 13.95 -1.62 37.13
C THR A 35 14.03 -2.24 35.75
N VAL A 36 13.71 -1.45 34.73
CA VAL A 36 13.79 -1.81 33.32
C VAL A 36 14.62 -0.74 32.63
N GLY A 37 15.77 -1.10 32.07
CA GLY A 37 16.74 -0.13 31.55
C GLY A 37 17.32 0.81 32.61
N GLY A 38 17.29 0.41 33.89
CA GLY A 38 17.71 1.26 35.01
C GLY A 38 16.61 2.22 35.51
N THR A 39 15.49 2.35 34.80
CA THR A 39 14.33 3.14 35.25
C THR A 39 13.40 2.27 36.09
N THR A 40 12.93 2.79 37.22
CA THR A 40 11.97 2.07 38.08
C THR A 40 10.68 1.75 37.33
N ALA A 41 10.22 0.50 37.44
CA ALA A 41 8.94 0.08 36.87
C ALA A 41 7.78 0.89 37.47
N THR A 42 6.78 1.22 36.65
CA THR A 42 5.64 2.07 37.07
C THR A 42 4.73 1.32 38.05
N SER A 43 4.60 0.01 37.89
CA SER A 43 4.05 -0.88 38.91
C SER A 43 4.57 -2.30 38.71
N PHE A 44 4.57 -3.09 39.79
CA PHE A 44 4.76 -4.53 39.70
C PHE A 44 4.00 -5.22 40.82
N VAL A 45 3.58 -6.46 40.58
CA VAL A 45 2.86 -7.30 41.55
C VAL A 45 3.27 -8.75 41.34
N ALA A 46 3.79 -9.39 42.39
CA ALA A 46 4.01 -10.83 42.39
C ALA A 46 2.64 -11.54 42.44
N LEU A 47 2.37 -12.38 41.45
CA LEU A 47 1.14 -13.17 41.38
C LEU A 47 1.33 -14.54 42.06
N SER A 48 2.55 -15.06 42.00
CA SER A 48 3.00 -16.29 42.66
C SER A 48 4.52 -16.24 42.89
N PRO A 49 5.13 -17.23 43.56
CA PRO A 49 6.59 -17.32 43.66
C PRO A 49 7.31 -17.42 42.31
N THR A 50 6.61 -17.77 41.23
CA THR A 50 7.20 -17.99 39.90
C THR A 50 6.71 -17.05 38.80
N LEU A 51 5.74 -16.17 39.09
CA LEU A 51 5.17 -15.24 38.13
C LEU A 51 4.91 -13.86 38.74
N MET A 52 5.35 -12.82 38.05
CA MET A 52 5.15 -11.42 38.43
C MET A 52 4.63 -10.61 37.25
N ARG A 53 3.66 -9.75 37.49
CA ARG A 53 3.23 -8.74 36.53
C ARG A 53 4.03 -7.45 36.74
N VAL A 54 4.52 -6.84 35.67
CA VAL A 54 5.26 -5.58 35.69
C VAL A 54 4.71 -4.64 34.63
N VAL A 55 4.70 -3.34 34.90
CA VAL A 55 4.39 -2.30 33.92
C VAL A 55 5.67 -1.51 33.63
N THR A 56 6.03 -1.45 32.35
CA THR A 56 7.28 -0.82 31.90
C THR A 56 7.20 0.70 32.01
N PRO A 57 8.29 1.38 32.39
CA PRO A 57 8.38 2.84 32.31
C PRO A 57 8.66 3.29 30.87
N ALA A 58 8.60 4.59 30.60
CA ALA A 58 9.13 5.16 29.36
C ALA A 58 10.67 5.06 29.34
N HIS A 59 11.24 4.74 28.18
CA HIS A 59 12.68 4.61 27.99
C HIS A 59 13.02 4.78 26.50
N ALA A 60 14.28 5.11 26.19
CA ALA A 60 14.77 5.18 24.82
C ALA A 60 14.72 3.80 24.12
N ALA A 61 14.64 3.80 22.78
CA ALA A 61 14.60 2.56 22.01
C ALA A 61 15.88 1.72 22.19
N GLY A 62 15.74 0.40 22.20
CA GLY A 62 16.85 -0.56 22.32
C GLY A 62 16.62 -1.65 23.35
N ALA A 63 17.50 -2.66 23.32
CA ALA A 63 17.52 -3.75 24.28
C ALA A 63 18.03 -3.26 25.64
N VAL A 64 17.34 -3.64 26.71
CA VAL A 64 17.62 -3.21 28.08
C VAL A 64 17.60 -4.37 29.06
N ASN A 65 18.31 -4.19 30.16
CA ASN A 65 18.30 -5.14 31.28
C ASN A 65 17.04 -4.95 32.14
N VAL A 66 16.56 -6.04 32.74
CA VAL A 66 15.55 -6.02 33.79
C VAL A 66 16.23 -6.45 35.09
N VAL A 67 16.10 -5.67 36.16
CA VAL A 67 16.75 -5.93 37.45
C VAL A 67 15.70 -6.04 38.55
N LEU A 68 15.79 -7.11 39.35
CA LEU A 68 14.95 -7.34 40.54
C LEU A 68 15.77 -7.11 41.82
N ASN A 69 15.13 -6.47 42.81
CA ASN A 69 15.68 -6.23 44.15
C ASN A 69 14.80 -6.91 45.22
N PRO A 70 15.38 -7.38 46.35
CA PRO A 70 16.78 -7.23 46.77
C PRO A 70 17.76 -8.13 45.99
N GLY A 71 19.06 -7.77 45.98
CA GLY A 71 20.13 -8.61 45.41
C GLY A 71 20.57 -8.27 43.98
N ALA A 72 19.97 -7.26 43.34
CA ALA A 72 20.33 -6.80 41.99
C ALA A 72 20.40 -7.94 40.93
N VAL A 73 19.43 -8.87 41.00
CA VAL A 73 19.33 -9.99 40.06
C VAL A 73 18.97 -9.45 38.68
N THR A 74 19.84 -9.69 37.70
CA THR A 74 19.77 -9.05 36.38
C THR A 74 19.44 -10.07 35.28
N GLY A 75 18.38 -9.81 34.53
CA GLY A 75 18.11 -10.41 33.23
C GLY A 75 18.67 -9.49 32.14
N THR A 76 19.71 -9.93 31.46
CA THR A 76 20.48 -9.09 30.53
C THR A 76 19.80 -9.03 29.17
N GLY A 77 19.47 -7.82 28.70
CA GLY A 77 18.89 -7.58 27.37
C GLY A 77 17.56 -8.28 27.11
N ILE A 78 16.82 -8.66 28.16
CA ILE A 78 15.61 -9.50 28.03
C ILE A 78 14.38 -8.72 27.57
N PHE A 79 14.44 -7.38 27.57
CA PHE A 79 13.35 -6.51 27.13
C PHE A 79 13.83 -5.51 26.07
N THR A 80 13.04 -5.27 25.03
CA THR A 80 13.35 -4.29 23.97
C THR A 80 12.32 -3.18 23.91
N TYR A 81 12.77 -1.93 24.01
CA TYR A 81 11.94 -0.78 23.70
C TYR A 81 11.91 -0.54 22.20
N GLU A 82 10.72 -0.65 21.61
CA GLU A 82 10.47 -0.39 20.20
C GLU A 82 10.12 1.09 20.02
N ALA A 83 10.79 1.74 19.08
CA ALA A 83 10.47 3.10 18.69
C ALA A 83 9.00 3.18 18.23
N LEU A 84 8.35 4.32 18.46
CA LEU A 84 7.06 4.61 17.83
C LEU A 84 7.28 4.59 16.30
N THR A 85 6.82 3.53 15.64
CA THR A 85 6.73 3.48 14.18
C THR A 85 5.52 4.29 13.76
N GLY A 86 5.65 5.62 13.68
CA GLY A 86 4.54 6.43 13.17
C GLY A 86 4.56 7.87 13.63
N ASP A 87 5.34 8.68 12.94
CA ASP A 87 4.86 10.00 12.53
C ASP A 87 5.35 10.19 11.08
N GLU A 88 4.84 9.37 10.17
CA GLU A 88 5.14 9.56 8.75
C GLU A 88 4.41 10.81 8.29
N THR A 89 5.16 11.89 8.05
CA THR A 89 4.62 13.08 7.42
C THR A 89 4.12 12.70 6.03
N LEU A 90 2.81 12.57 5.89
CA LEU A 90 2.18 12.26 4.62
C LEU A 90 2.35 13.47 3.70
N VAL A 91 3.03 13.26 2.57
CA VAL A 91 3.14 14.25 1.50
C VAL A 91 2.21 13.82 0.37
N SER A 92 1.41 14.76 -0.12
CA SER A 92 0.54 14.51 -1.28
C SER A 92 1.36 14.09 -2.50
N THR A 93 1.03 12.92 -3.05
CA THR A 93 1.64 12.45 -4.31
C THR A 93 1.10 13.24 -5.50
N LEU A 94 1.92 13.43 -6.53
CA LEU A 94 1.51 14.17 -7.72
C LEU A 94 0.72 13.29 -8.69
N ALA A 95 -0.34 13.83 -9.31
CA ALA A 95 -1.11 13.12 -10.34
C ALA A 95 -0.27 12.71 -11.57
N ARG A 96 0.84 13.41 -11.85
CA ARG A 96 1.80 13.08 -12.93
C ARG A 96 2.64 11.83 -12.68
N LYS A 97 2.40 11.12 -11.57
CA LYS A 97 3.08 9.86 -11.25
C LYS A 97 2.71 8.74 -12.22
N TRP A 98 1.55 8.79 -12.87
CA TRP A 98 1.10 7.70 -13.73
C TRP A 98 1.89 7.60 -15.04
N ARG A 99 2.28 6.37 -15.39
CA ARG A 99 2.68 5.95 -16.73
C ARG A 99 1.67 4.98 -17.32
N LEU A 100 1.52 5.04 -18.65
CA LEU A 100 0.72 4.11 -19.44
C LEU A 100 1.61 3.57 -20.57
N ASP A 101 1.72 2.25 -20.65
CA ASP A 101 2.38 1.56 -21.76
C ASP A 101 1.36 0.65 -22.46
N VAL A 102 1.48 0.57 -23.78
CA VAL A 102 0.70 -0.34 -24.63
C VAL A 102 1.62 -1.40 -25.22
N ASN A 103 1.13 -2.63 -25.31
CA ASN A 103 1.84 -3.71 -25.97
C ASN A 103 1.76 -3.55 -27.50
N THR A 104 2.90 -3.39 -28.15
CA THR A 104 3.03 -3.35 -29.62
C THR A 104 3.48 -4.68 -30.22
N GLY A 105 3.90 -5.63 -29.39
CA GLY A 105 4.28 -6.98 -29.75
C GLY A 105 3.09 -7.96 -29.73
N THR A 106 3.35 -9.19 -29.32
CA THR A 106 2.31 -10.23 -29.14
C THR A 106 2.01 -10.41 -27.65
N VAL A 107 0.89 -11.04 -27.31
CA VAL A 107 0.54 -11.28 -25.90
C VAL A 107 1.55 -12.19 -25.20
N GLY A 108 2.07 -13.21 -25.90
CA GLY A 108 3.06 -14.13 -25.34
C GLY A 108 4.46 -13.53 -25.20
N VAL A 109 4.78 -12.53 -26.03
CA VAL A 109 6.06 -11.80 -25.98
C VAL A 109 5.76 -10.30 -26.10
N PRO A 110 5.36 -9.65 -24.99
CA PRO A 110 4.94 -8.27 -25.02
C PRO A 110 6.12 -7.33 -25.28
N VAL A 111 5.91 -6.35 -26.18
CA VAL A 111 6.83 -5.23 -26.40
C VAL A 111 6.15 -3.98 -25.87
N TRP A 112 6.56 -3.56 -24.66
CA TRP A 112 5.94 -2.42 -24.00
C TRP A 112 6.43 -1.11 -24.58
N THR A 113 5.51 -0.38 -25.20
CA THR A 113 5.76 0.94 -25.77
C THR A 113 5.04 1.99 -24.96
N GLN A 114 5.77 2.97 -24.47
CA GLN A 114 5.18 4.06 -23.67
C GLN A 114 4.24 4.92 -24.51
N VAL A 115 3.06 5.23 -23.96
CA VAL A 115 2.16 6.27 -24.47
C VAL A 115 2.64 7.62 -23.94
N ARG A 116 3.16 8.47 -24.83
CA ARG A 116 3.75 9.76 -24.44
C ARG A 116 2.78 10.92 -24.64
N ALA A 117 3.19 12.11 -24.19
CA ALA A 117 2.46 13.37 -24.31
C ALA A 117 1.06 13.35 -23.66
N MET A 118 0.92 12.60 -22.58
CA MET A 118 -0.29 12.53 -21.76
C MET A 118 -0.33 13.69 -20.77
N GLY A 119 -1.42 14.45 -20.77
CA GLY A 119 -1.70 15.52 -19.82
C GLY A 119 -2.49 15.06 -18.60
N GLU A 120 -3.26 13.97 -18.76
CA GLU A 120 -4.14 13.44 -17.74
C GLU A 120 -4.29 11.93 -17.92
N LEU A 121 -4.28 11.18 -16.82
CA LEU A 121 -4.69 9.77 -16.78
C LEU A 121 -5.62 9.56 -15.60
N LYS A 122 -6.80 8.99 -15.86
CA LYS A 122 -7.79 8.61 -14.86
C LYS A 122 -8.03 7.10 -14.88
N PRO A 123 -7.30 6.32 -14.08
CA PRO A 123 -7.67 4.94 -13.81
C PRO A 123 -8.90 4.90 -12.91
N GLN A 124 -9.97 4.25 -13.37
CA GLN A 124 -11.19 4.07 -12.57
C GLN A 124 -11.57 2.60 -12.48
N VAL A 125 -12.19 2.26 -11.35
CA VAL A 125 -12.90 1.00 -11.15
C VAL A 125 -14.29 1.34 -10.69
N GLU A 126 -15.27 0.97 -11.51
CA GLU A 126 -16.68 1.27 -11.30
C GLU A 126 -17.39 -0.02 -10.86
N PRO A 127 -17.95 -0.07 -9.65
CA PRO A 127 -18.83 -1.15 -9.24
C PRO A 127 -20.21 -0.98 -9.89
N ASN A 128 -20.84 -2.10 -10.26
CA ASN A 128 -22.28 -2.16 -10.45
C ASN A 128 -22.91 -2.53 -9.10
N MET A 129 -23.83 -1.71 -8.62
CA MET A 129 -24.59 -1.94 -7.39
C MET A 129 -26.01 -2.35 -7.76
N GLU A 130 -26.53 -3.35 -7.08
CA GLU A 130 -27.94 -3.74 -7.17
C GLU A 130 -28.54 -3.71 -5.76
N ASP A 131 -29.80 -3.28 -5.69
CA ASP A 131 -30.58 -3.32 -4.46
C ASP A 131 -30.76 -4.77 -4.00
N ASP A 132 -30.48 -5.03 -2.73
CA ASP A 132 -30.66 -6.32 -2.08
C ASP A 132 -31.47 -6.23 -0.77
N SER A 133 -32.23 -5.14 -0.64
CA SER A 133 -33.10 -4.86 0.50
C SER A 133 -34.14 -5.97 0.71
N ASP A 134 -34.35 -6.36 1.96
CA ASP A 134 -35.36 -7.35 2.35
C ASP A 134 -36.34 -6.82 3.41
N TYR A 135 -37.34 -7.63 3.76
CA TYR A 135 -38.33 -7.25 4.76
C TYR A 135 -37.76 -7.10 6.17
N ASP A 136 -36.61 -7.72 6.47
CA ASP A 136 -35.94 -7.67 7.76
C ASP A 136 -35.02 -6.44 7.89
N SER A 137 -34.90 -5.63 6.83
CA SER A 137 -34.06 -4.43 6.77
C SER A 137 -34.68 -3.21 7.49
N ASP A 138 -35.81 -3.36 8.19
CA ASP A 138 -36.48 -2.29 8.98
C ASP A 138 -36.70 -0.96 8.20
N GLY A 139 -36.90 -1.05 6.89
CA GLY A 139 -37.11 0.11 6.01
C GLY A 139 -35.83 0.84 5.58
N TRP A 140 -34.64 0.26 5.83
CA TRP A 140 -33.37 0.71 5.29
C TRP A 140 -33.09 0.05 3.94
N GLU A 141 -32.60 0.83 2.97
CA GLU A 141 -32.10 0.31 1.70
C GLU A 141 -30.72 -0.33 1.90
N SER A 142 -30.49 -1.48 1.27
CA SER A 142 -29.19 -2.12 1.16
C SER A 142 -28.84 -2.38 -0.30
N GLU A 143 -27.56 -2.24 -0.64
CA GLU A 143 -27.04 -2.52 -1.98
C GLU A 143 -25.86 -3.49 -1.90
N THR A 144 -25.82 -4.43 -2.84
CA THR A 144 -24.68 -5.33 -3.05
C THR A 144 -24.00 -5.06 -4.39
N LYS A 145 -22.67 -5.05 -4.36
CA LYS A 145 -21.84 -4.99 -5.58
C LYS A 145 -21.93 -6.30 -6.37
N THR A 146 -22.52 -6.26 -7.55
CA THR A 146 -22.72 -7.44 -8.40
C THR A 146 -21.68 -7.58 -9.51
N ALA A 147 -21.04 -6.48 -9.93
CA ALA A 147 -19.98 -6.50 -10.92
C ALA A 147 -18.94 -5.40 -10.71
N LEU A 148 -17.80 -5.52 -11.41
CA LEU A 148 -16.75 -4.50 -11.46
C LEU A 148 -16.33 -4.28 -12.92
N LYS A 149 -16.20 -3.02 -13.30
CA LYS A 149 -15.61 -2.57 -14.56
C LYS A 149 -14.39 -1.71 -14.24
N TRP A 150 -13.38 -1.74 -15.10
CA TRP A 150 -12.28 -0.78 -15.01
C TRP A 150 -12.14 -0.02 -16.33
N THR A 151 -11.72 1.24 -16.23
CA THR A 151 -11.50 2.13 -17.36
C THR A 151 -10.20 2.91 -17.18
N LEU A 152 -9.60 3.32 -18.30
CA LEU A 152 -8.54 4.32 -18.31
C LEU A 152 -8.95 5.42 -19.29
N GLU A 153 -9.09 6.64 -18.80
CA GLU A 153 -9.25 7.81 -19.65
C GLU A 153 -7.93 8.58 -19.69
N ALA A 154 -7.35 8.68 -20.89
CA ALA A 154 -6.08 9.38 -21.13
C ALA A 154 -6.31 10.57 -22.07
N LYS A 155 -6.00 11.78 -21.60
CA LYS A 155 -5.96 12.97 -22.47
C LYS A 155 -4.56 13.16 -23.02
N LEU A 156 -4.46 13.20 -24.33
CA LEU A 156 -3.21 13.16 -25.06
C LEU A 156 -3.09 14.37 -25.98
N LEU A 157 -1.87 14.92 -26.05
CA LEU A 157 -1.48 15.84 -27.11
C LEU A 157 -0.87 15.03 -28.26
N ARG A 158 -1.33 15.31 -29.48
CA ARG A 158 -0.77 14.74 -30.70
C ARG A 158 0.51 15.48 -31.05
N LYS A 159 1.65 14.82 -30.85
CA LYS A 159 2.97 15.39 -31.12
C LYS A 159 3.75 14.52 -32.09
N VAL A 160 4.55 15.16 -32.93
CA VAL A 160 5.49 14.49 -33.85
C VAL A 160 6.92 14.66 -33.37
N GLY A 161 7.76 13.66 -33.64
CA GLY A 161 9.19 13.75 -33.38
C GLY A 161 9.84 14.80 -34.29
N VAL A 162 10.65 15.69 -33.71
CA VAL A 162 11.29 16.80 -34.45
C VAL A 162 12.20 16.28 -35.58
N THR A 163 12.84 15.13 -35.38
CA THR A 163 13.74 14.53 -36.39
C THR A 163 13.02 13.53 -37.31
N SER A 164 12.07 12.76 -36.78
CA SER A 164 11.41 11.69 -37.53
C SER A 164 10.15 12.13 -38.28
N GLY A 165 9.50 13.23 -37.87
CA GLY A 165 8.16 13.62 -38.32
C GLY A 165 7.03 12.68 -37.88
N ASN A 166 7.36 11.50 -37.34
CA ASN A 166 6.39 10.49 -36.91
C ASN A 166 5.69 10.85 -35.61
N TYR A 167 4.40 10.49 -35.53
CA TYR A 167 3.64 10.47 -34.29
C TYR A 167 4.17 9.45 -33.28
N ASP A 168 3.74 9.58 -32.03
CA ASP A 168 4.10 8.65 -30.97
C ASP A 168 3.62 7.21 -31.28
N PRO A 169 4.52 6.20 -31.28
CA PRO A 169 4.15 4.83 -31.62
C PRO A 169 3.17 4.19 -30.62
N GLY A 170 3.20 4.59 -29.34
CA GLY A 170 2.23 4.13 -28.35
C GLY A 170 0.83 4.66 -28.66
N GLN A 171 0.72 5.96 -28.93
CA GLN A 171 -0.55 6.55 -29.38
C GLN A 171 -1.07 5.94 -30.69
N GLU A 172 -0.21 5.73 -31.69
CA GLU A 172 -0.63 5.15 -32.96
C GLU A 172 -1.14 3.71 -32.81
N LYS A 173 -0.56 2.91 -31.91
CA LYS A 173 -1.08 1.57 -31.62
C LYS A 173 -2.50 1.61 -31.07
N ILE A 174 -2.78 2.54 -30.17
CA ILE A 174 -4.11 2.74 -29.58
C ILE A 174 -5.08 3.25 -30.66
N ARG A 175 -4.70 4.29 -31.41
CA ARG A 175 -5.51 4.86 -32.49
C ARG A 175 -5.86 3.82 -33.56
N LEU A 176 -4.90 3.01 -34.01
CA LEU A 176 -5.18 1.99 -35.02
C LEU A 176 -6.13 0.90 -34.51
N ALA A 177 -6.13 0.61 -33.21
CA ALA A 177 -7.05 -0.35 -32.62
C ALA A 177 -8.49 0.20 -32.51
N SER A 178 -8.70 1.52 -32.40
CA SER A 178 -10.06 2.07 -32.31
C SER A 178 -10.88 1.85 -33.58
N ASP A 179 -10.22 1.74 -34.73
CA ASP A 179 -10.87 1.52 -36.03
C ASP A 179 -11.12 0.03 -36.33
N GLN A 180 -10.86 -0.85 -35.37
CA GLN A 180 -10.93 -2.31 -35.54
C GLN A 180 -11.97 -2.94 -34.62
N PHE A 181 -12.34 -4.19 -34.94
CA PHE A 181 -13.31 -4.97 -34.17
C PHE A 181 -12.68 -6.24 -33.59
N GLY A 182 -13.33 -6.82 -32.59
CA GLY A 182 -12.89 -8.07 -31.95
C GLY A 182 -11.49 -7.97 -31.35
N SER A 183 -10.66 -8.98 -31.56
CA SER A 183 -9.30 -9.04 -31.01
C SER A 183 -8.37 -7.96 -31.58
N ALA A 184 -8.62 -7.48 -32.80
CA ALA A 184 -7.83 -6.40 -33.40
C ALA A 184 -8.19 -5.01 -32.82
N GLY A 185 -9.42 -4.86 -32.32
CA GLY A 185 -9.88 -3.65 -31.61
C GLY A 185 -9.51 -3.60 -30.13
N THR A 186 -8.73 -4.58 -29.67
CA THR A 186 -8.34 -4.73 -28.27
C THR A 186 -6.84 -4.53 -28.12
N VAL A 187 -6.44 -3.81 -27.08
CA VAL A 187 -5.03 -3.58 -26.73
C VAL A 187 -4.73 -4.17 -25.36
N GLN A 188 -3.52 -4.70 -25.19
CA GLN A 188 -3.00 -5.00 -23.86
C GLN A 188 -2.25 -3.78 -23.35
N VAL A 189 -2.59 -3.33 -22.15
CA VAL A 189 -2.01 -2.14 -21.54
C VAL A 189 -1.54 -2.45 -20.12
N ARG A 190 -0.52 -1.71 -19.69
CA ARG A 190 -0.11 -1.65 -18.29
C ARG A 190 0.01 -0.20 -17.87
N TRP A 191 -0.35 0.08 -16.62
CA TRP A 191 -0.22 1.41 -16.04
C TRP A 191 0.30 1.29 -14.62
N TYR A 192 1.19 2.21 -14.25
CA TYR A 192 1.96 2.09 -13.02
C TYR A 192 2.45 3.45 -12.54
N ASP A 193 2.78 3.51 -11.26
CA ASP A 193 3.47 4.62 -10.65
C ASP A 193 4.91 4.71 -11.16
N ARG A 194 5.28 5.82 -11.81
CA ARG A 194 6.61 6.01 -12.39
C ARG A 194 7.71 6.14 -11.36
N ASP A 195 7.37 6.44 -10.12
CA ASP A 195 8.31 6.69 -9.03
C ASP A 195 8.52 5.42 -8.19
N GLY A 196 8.07 4.26 -8.69
CA GLY A 196 8.28 2.96 -8.05
C GLY A 196 7.24 2.61 -6.99
N GLY A 197 6.12 3.35 -6.94
CA GLY A 197 5.02 3.07 -6.01
C GLY A 197 4.39 1.67 -6.20
N PRO A 198 3.63 1.19 -5.22
CA PRO A 198 3.04 -0.16 -5.24
C PRO A 198 1.92 -0.33 -6.28
N GLU A 199 1.42 0.77 -6.84
CA GLU A 199 0.34 0.76 -7.83
C GLU A 199 0.88 0.43 -9.23
N ALA A 200 0.69 -0.81 -9.66
CA ALA A 200 0.99 -1.24 -11.02
C ALA A 200 0.03 -2.35 -11.46
N TYR A 201 -0.55 -2.19 -12.65
CA TYR A 201 -1.59 -3.06 -13.15
C TYR A 201 -1.41 -3.35 -14.65
N ILE A 202 -2.00 -4.46 -15.09
CA ILE A 202 -2.07 -4.89 -16.49
C ILE A 202 -3.49 -5.35 -16.83
N GLY A 203 -3.91 -5.15 -18.08
CA GLY A 203 -5.19 -5.64 -18.56
C GLY A 203 -5.36 -5.51 -20.07
N PHE A 204 -6.43 -6.11 -20.59
CA PHE A 204 -6.87 -5.92 -21.97
C PHE A 204 -8.01 -4.91 -22.02
N ALA A 205 -8.05 -4.07 -23.04
CA ALA A 205 -9.09 -3.08 -23.18
C ALA A 205 -9.49 -2.85 -24.64
N SER A 206 -10.78 -2.63 -24.88
CA SER A 206 -11.24 -2.02 -26.12
C SER A 206 -10.96 -0.52 -26.12
N VAL A 207 -10.83 0.06 -27.31
CA VAL A 207 -10.40 1.45 -27.48
C VAL A 207 -11.50 2.31 -28.08
N SER A 208 -11.73 3.49 -27.48
CA SER A 208 -12.36 4.65 -28.13
C SER A 208 -11.29 5.72 -28.35
N TRP A 209 -11.30 6.33 -29.54
CA TRP A 209 -10.39 7.41 -29.91
C TRP A 209 -11.18 8.64 -30.33
N GLU A 210 -11.15 9.67 -29.50
CA GLU A 210 -12.02 10.85 -29.62
C GLU A 210 -11.15 12.10 -29.82
N PRO A 211 -10.91 12.53 -31.06
CA PRO A 211 -10.24 13.81 -31.33
C PRO A 211 -11.02 14.98 -30.71
N GLU A 212 -10.31 15.94 -30.15
CA GLU A 212 -10.87 17.12 -29.49
C GLU A 212 -10.26 18.42 -30.05
N GLY A 213 -11.01 19.52 -29.94
CA GLY A 213 -10.65 20.84 -30.47
C GLY A 213 -11.37 21.14 -31.79
N GLY A 214 -10.81 22.06 -32.58
CA GLY A 214 -11.30 22.38 -33.92
C GLY A 214 -11.13 23.84 -34.32
N GLU A 215 -10.68 24.69 -33.41
CA GLU A 215 -10.36 26.08 -33.71
C GLU A 215 -8.96 26.24 -34.29
N THR A 216 -8.74 27.30 -35.07
CA THR A 216 -7.46 27.57 -35.76
C THR A 216 -6.25 27.73 -34.85
N LYS A 217 -6.46 27.94 -33.54
CA LYS A 217 -5.40 28.11 -32.53
C LYS A 217 -5.28 26.92 -31.59
N ASP A 218 -6.16 25.93 -31.72
CA ASP A 218 -6.13 24.75 -30.86
C ASP A 218 -4.92 23.89 -31.17
N LEU A 219 -4.38 23.26 -30.12
CA LEU A 219 -3.44 22.17 -30.28
C LEU A 219 -4.22 20.89 -30.60
N ASP A 220 -3.63 20.03 -31.43
CA ASP A 220 -4.22 18.73 -31.76
C ASP A 220 -4.25 17.84 -30.50
N THR A 221 -5.46 17.60 -30.00
CA THR A 221 -5.73 16.86 -28.76
C THR A 221 -6.67 15.69 -29.01
N VAL A 222 -6.55 14.67 -28.16
CA VAL A 222 -7.41 13.48 -28.24
C VAL A 222 -7.63 12.91 -26.83
N THR A 223 -8.85 12.47 -26.58
CA THR A 223 -9.17 11.61 -25.45
C THR A 223 -9.22 10.16 -25.93
N ALA A 224 -8.33 9.33 -25.36
CA ALA A 224 -8.35 7.89 -25.55
C ALA A 224 -9.01 7.23 -24.34
N LYS A 225 -10.13 6.52 -24.56
CA LYS A 225 -10.82 5.76 -23.51
C LYS A 225 -10.56 4.28 -23.71
N LEU A 226 -9.98 3.63 -22.71
CA LEU A 226 -9.71 2.21 -22.68
C LEU A 226 -10.70 1.54 -21.73
N SER A 227 -11.61 0.73 -22.27
CA SER A 227 -12.60 0.00 -21.49
C SER A 227 -12.13 -1.42 -21.24
N GLY A 228 -11.96 -1.77 -19.97
CA GLY A 228 -11.43 -3.07 -19.55
C GLY A 228 -12.25 -4.25 -20.03
N GLN A 229 -11.56 -5.24 -20.60
CA GLN A 229 -12.11 -6.53 -20.99
C GLN A 229 -11.62 -7.59 -20.01
N GLY A 230 -12.48 -7.94 -19.05
CA GLY A 230 -12.14 -8.84 -17.96
C GLY A 230 -11.40 -8.14 -16.81
N GLN A 231 -10.92 -8.94 -15.86
CA GLN A 231 -10.27 -8.43 -14.67
C GLN A 231 -8.87 -7.87 -14.98
N ARG A 232 -8.55 -6.70 -14.44
CA ARG A 232 -7.15 -6.22 -14.38
C ARG A 232 -6.36 -7.02 -13.34
N THR A 233 -5.08 -7.27 -13.60
CA THR A 233 -4.19 -7.95 -12.66
C THR A 233 -3.16 -6.98 -12.12
N THR A 234 -2.80 -7.12 -10.84
CA THR A 234 -1.65 -6.41 -10.26
C THR A 234 -0.34 -7.02 -10.77
N ILE A 235 0.67 -6.18 -10.97
CA ILE A 235 2.00 -6.61 -11.41
C ILE A 235 3.08 -5.96 -10.56
N ALA A 236 4.30 -6.50 -10.60
CA ALA A 236 5.47 -5.78 -10.11
C ALA A 236 5.63 -4.48 -10.93
N ASN A 237 5.95 -3.38 -10.23
CA ASN A 237 6.11 -2.09 -10.88
C ASN A 237 7.33 -2.13 -11.83
N PRO A 238 7.16 -1.87 -13.13
CA PRO A 238 8.28 -1.85 -14.08
C PRO A 238 9.35 -0.76 -13.83
N ALA A 239 9.06 0.23 -12.99
CA ALA A 239 9.98 1.29 -12.63
C ALA A 239 10.92 0.93 -11.45
N VAL A 240 10.76 -0.25 -10.86
CA VAL A 240 11.56 -0.78 -9.74
C VAL A 240 12.58 -1.81 -10.22
#